data_AF-A0A523FTE1-F1
#
_entry.id   AF-A0A523FTE1-F1
#
_cell.length_a   1.000
_cell.length_b   1.000
_cell.length_c   1.000
_cell.angle_alpha   90.00
_cell.angle_beta   90.00
_cell.angle_gamma   90.00
#
_symmetry.space_group_name_H-M   'P 1'
#
loop_
_entity.id
_entity.type
_entity.pdbx_description
1 polymer ?
#
loop_
_entity_poly.entity_id
_entity_poly.type
_entity_poly.pdbx_seq_one_letter_code
_entity_poly.pdbx_strand_id
1 'polypeptide(L)'
;MGLFTIVLLVVIAGMAWIAFAWRRAVLTMRLEGGEFYKDLKANDPKNPLSNLGRHQFMMLYERAHRVRKPKYTFLYLAMAITGTVPVLMFLSAVRKYLYLGPIFWGFEIFFALILWWVGALAIVLWFYHRRQPGTLDEEFEWASNK
;
A
#
# COMPACT_ATOMS: atom_id res chain seq x y z
N MET A 1 21.43 -25.67 -6.83
CA MET A 1 20.04 -25.38 -6.42
C MET A 1 19.89 -24.58 -5.11
N GLY A 2 20.97 -24.19 -4.39
CA GLY A 2 20.83 -23.55 -3.06
C GLY A 2 20.33 -22.10 -3.05
N LEU A 3 20.97 -21.21 -3.81
CA LEU A 3 20.72 -19.76 -3.71
C LEU A 3 19.30 -19.35 -4.12
N PHE A 4 18.80 -19.88 -5.24
CA PHE A 4 17.47 -19.54 -5.75
C PHE A 4 16.36 -19.91 -4.77
N THR A 5 16.41 -21.12 -4.20
CA THR A 5 15.43 -21.59 -3.23
C THR A 5 15.44 -20.73 -1.96
N ILE A 6 16.62 -20.31 -1.49
CA ILE A 6 16.74 -19.41 -0.33
C ILE A 6 16.07 -18.06 -0.62
N VAL A 7 16.36 -17.45 -1.78
CA VAL A 7 15.74 -16.18 -2.18
C VAL A 7 14.22 -16.30 -2.25
N LEU A 8 13.72 -17.39 -2.85
CA LEU A 8 12.28 -17.64 -2.95
C LEU A 8 11.63 -17.77 -1.56
N LEU A 9 12.25 -18.51 -0.64
CA LEU A 9 11.75 -18.67 0.73
C LEU A 9 11.73 -17.35 1.50
N VAL A 10 12.75 -16.50 1.35
CA VAL A 10 12.80 -15.16 1.97
C VAL A 10 11.66 -14.28 1.45
N VAL A 11 11.39 -14.31 0.14
CA VAL A 11 10.28 -13.56 -0.46
C VAL A 11 8.93 -14.06 0.07
N ILE A 12 8.73 -15.37 0.15
CA ILE A 12 7.50 -15.97 0.71
C ILE A 12 7.33 -15.59 2.18
N ALA A 13 8.38 -15.69 2.99
CA ALA A 13 8.36 -15.33 4.40
C ALA A 13 8.05 -13.84 4.61
N GLY A 14 8.65 -12.96 3.80
CA GLY A 14 8.37 -11.52 3.80
C GLY A 14 6.90 -11.22 3.45
N MET A 15 6.35 -11.86 2.43
CA MET A 15 4.93 -11.71 2.07
C MET A 15 3.99 -12.21 3.18
N ALA A 16 4.31 -13.35 3.80
CA ALA A 16 3.53 -13.89 4.92
C ALA A 16 3.54 -12.95 6.13
N TRP A 17 4.70 -12.37 6.45
CA TRP A 17 4.84 -11.39 7.54
C TRP A 17 4.01 -10.12 7.28
N ILE A 18 4.07 -9.57 6.06
CA ILE A 18 3.27 -8.39 5.67
C ILE A 18 1.77 -8.69 5.79
N ALA A 19 1.33 -9.87 5.32
CA ALA A 19 -0.06 -10.29 5.45
C ALA A 19 -0.50 -10.44 6.93
N PHE A 20 0.38 -10.98 7.77
CA PHE A 20 0.14 -11.11 9.21
C PHE A 20 0.04 -9.75 9.92
N ALA A 21 1.00 -8.86 9.66
CA ALA A 21 1.00 -7.50 10.20
C ALA A 21 -0.26 -6.73 9.76
N TRP A 22 -0.71 -6.93 8.52
CA TRP A 22 -1.96 -6.35 8.02
C TRP A 22 -3.18 -6.86 8.77
N ARG A 23 -3.29 -8.18 8.99
CA ARG A 23 -4.39 -8.75 9.77
C ARG A 23 -4.48 -8.12 11.16
N ARG A 24 -3.34 -7.90 11.82
CA ARG A 24 -3.31 -7.20 13.11
C ARG A 24 -3.76 -5.75 13.00
N ALA A 25 -3.27 -4.99 12.02
CA ALA A 25 -3.66 -3.58 11.83
C ALA A 25 -5.16 -3.42 11.55
N VAL A 26 -5.78 -4.35 10.81
CA VAL A 26 -7.24 -4.33 10.59
C VAL A 26 -8.01 -4.61 11.89
N LEU A 27 -7.50 -5.52 12.72
CA LEU A 27 -8.12 -5.82 14.01
C LEU A 27 -8.03 -4.63 14.97
N THR A 28 -6.88 -3.95 15.06
CA THR A 28 -6.74 -2.76 15.91
C THR A 28 -7.67 -1.65 15.48
N MET A 29 -7.80 -1.38 14.18
CA MET A 29 -8.74 -0.38 13.67
C MET A 29 -10.20 -0.68 14.02
N ARG A 30 -10.59 -1.96 14.03
CA ARG A 30 -11.96 -2.35 14.42
C ARG A 30 -12.23 -2.14 15.89
N LEU A 31 -11.21 -2.34 16.73
CA LEU A 31 -11.28 -2.08 18.17
C LEU A 31 -11.37 -0.57 18.42
N GLU A 32 -10.45 0.20 17.82
CA GLU A 32 -10.42 1.67 17.89
C GLU A 32 -11.75 2.30 17.42
N GLY A 33 -12.29 1.86 16.28
CA GLY A 33 -13.59 2.35 15.80
C GLY A 33 -14.75 2.02 16.74
N GLY A 34 -14.69 0.87 17.42
CA GLY A 34 -15.67 0.47 18.42
C GLY A 34 -15.59 1.31 19.71
N GLU A 35 -14.39 1.66 20.14
CA GLU A 35 -14.17 2.56 21.28
C GLU A 35 -14.57 3.99 20.95
N PHE A 36 -14.16 4.49 19.79
CA PHE A 36 -14.51 5.82 19.30
C PHE A 36 -16.03 5.99 19.18
N TYR A 37 -16.76 4.97 18.69
CA TYR A 37 -18.23 5.01 18.67
C TYR A 37 -18.86 5.14 20.06
N LYS A 38 -18.31 4.43 21.06
CA LYS A 38 -18.80 4.53 22.44
C LYS A 38 -18.54 5.92 23.01
N ASP A 39 -17.34 6.45 22.76
CA ASP A 39 -16.92 7.77 23.22
C ASP A 39 -17.78 8.88 22.59
N LEU A 40 -17.97 8.82 21.27
CA LEU A 40 -18.83 9.74 20.52
C LEU A 40 -20.26 9.76 21.09
N LYS A 41 -20.82 8.60 21.40
CA LYS A 41 -22.18 8.51 21.94
C LYS A 41 -22.30 9.01 23.38
N ALA A 42 -21.22 8.90 24.17
CA ALA A 42 -21.19 9.36 25.55
C ALA A 42 -20.93 10.88 25.66
N ASN A 43 -20.01 11.40 24.85
CA ASN A 43 -19.47 12.75 25.00
C ASN A 43 -20.06 13.76 24.00
N ASP A 44 -20.51 13.31 22.82
CA ASP A 44 -21.07 14.19 21.79
C ASP A 44 -22.35 13.62 21.15
N PRO A 45 -23.45 13.54 21.93
CA PRO A 45 -24.73 13.00 21.45
C PRO A 45 -25.42 13.91 20.42
N LYS A 46 -24.94 15.14 20.21
CA LYS A 46 -25.48 16.05 19.18
C LYS A 46 -24.87 15.79 17.81
N ASN A 47 -23.74 15.08 17.74
CA ASN A 47 -23.10 14.73 16.48
C ASN A 47 -24.03 13.83 15.64
N PRO A 48 -24.26 14.12 14.35
CA PRO A 48 -25.08 13.30 13.46
C PRO A 48 -24.63 11.82 13.42
N LEU A 49 -23.34 11.57 13.56
CA LEU A 49 -22.74 10.23 13.58
C LEU A 49 -23.19 9.40 14.80
N SER A 50 -23.55 10.04 15.91
CA SER A 50 -23.98 9.35 17.14
C SER A 50 -25.38 8.72 17.02
N ASN A 51 -26.18 9.21 16.06
CA ASN A 51 -27.51 8.69 15.76
C ASN A 51 -27.47 7.45 14.85
N LEU A 52 -26.33 7.16 14.21
CA LEU A 52 -26.17 5.98 13.38
C LEU A 52 -26.15 4.71 14.23
N GLY A 53 -26.73 3.63 13.70
CA GLY A 53 -26.56 2.32 14.30
C GLY A 53 -25.07 1.92 14.29
N ARG A 54 -24.60 1.21 15.33
CA ARG A 54 -23.18 0.78 15.44
C ARG A 54 -22.66 0.13 14.15
N HIS A 55 -23.48 -0.67 13.48
CA HIS A 55 -23.07 -1.31 12.23
C HIS A 55 -22.85 -0.30 11.09
N GLN A 56 -23.75 0.68 10.93
CA GLN A 56 -23.62 1.75 9.94
C GLN A 56 -22.41 2.65 10.24
N PHE A 57 -22.23 3.01 11.51
CA PHE A 57 -21.05 3.76 11.96
C PHE A 57 -19.77 3.00 11.62
N MET A 58 -19.68 1.71 11.96
CA MET A 58 -18.49 0.91 11.66
C MET A 58 -18.23 0.79 10.15
N MET A 59 -19.26 0.73 9.30
CA MET A 59 -19.06 0.73 7.84
C MET A 59 -18.48 2.06 7.35
N LEU A 60 -18.98 3.20 7.83
CA LEU A 60 -18.45 4.53 7.53
C LEU A 60 -17.02 4.69 8.06
N TYR A 61 -16.79 4.30 9.30
CA TYR A 61 -15.49 4.33 9.95
C TYR A 61 -14.48 3.46 9.20
N GLU A 62 -14.83 2.22 8.86
CA GLU A 62 -13.98 1.34 8.06
C GLU A 62 -13.70 1.91 6.67
N ARG A 63 -14.59 2.73 6.10
CA ARG A 63 -14.38 3.33 4.77
C ARG A 63 -13.43 4.53 4.80
N ALA A 64 -13.61 5.39 5.80
CA ALA A 64 -12.77 6.56 6.04
C ALA A 64 -11.38 6.13 6.54
N HIS A 65 -11.32 5.17 7.48
CA HIS A 65 -10.09 4.74 8.14
C HIS A 65 -9.48 3.46 7.58
N ARG A 66 -10.06 2.84 6.53
CA ARG A 66 -9.52 1.58 5.97
C ARG A 66 -8.02 1.70 5.79
N VAL A 67 -7.25 0.73 6.33
CA VAL A 67 -5.83 0.62 5.98
C VAL A 67 -5.74 0.40 4.46
N ARG A 68 -5.61 1.48 3.69
CA ARG A 68 -5.41 1.44 2.24
C ARG A 68 -3.94 1.18 1.93
N LYS A 69 -3.04 1.59 2.84
CA LYS A 69 -1.59 1.41 2.76
C LYS A 69 -1.16 0.03 2.22
N PRO A 70 -1.71 -1.11 2.68
CA PRO A 70 -1.26 -2.44 2.27
C PRO A 70 -1.54 -2.75 0.80
N LYS A 71 -2.69 -2.34 0.26
CA LYS A 71 -3.00 -2.57 -1.17
C LYS A 71 -1.99 -1.87 -2.07
N TYR A 72 -1.62 -0.65 -1.71
CA TYR A 72 -0.62 0.13 -2.42
C TYR A 72 0.79 -0.42 -2.17
N THR A 73 1.10 -0.92 -0.96
CA THR A 73 2.36 -1.63 -0.70
C THR A 73 2.49 -2.90 -1.55
N PHE A 74 1.44 -3.71 -1.67
CA PHE A 74 1.43 -4.89 -2.53
C PHE A 74 1.56 -4.52 -4.01
N LEU A 75 0.85 -3.47 -4.46
CA LEU A 75 0.97 -2.97 -5.82
C LEU A 75 2.39 -2.51 -6.12
N TYR A 76 3.01 -1.76 -5.19
CA TYR A 76 4.40 -1.34 -5.29
C TYR A 76 5.36 -2.52 -5.38
N LEU A 77 5.26 -3.49 -4.47
CA LEU A 77 6.12 -4.67 -4.48
C LEU A 77 5.95 -5.49 -5.76
N ALA A 78 4.71 -5.67 -6.20
CA ALA A 78 4.41 -6.34 -7.46
C ALA A 78 5.05 -5.62 -8.64
N MET A 79 4.89 -4.30 -8.76
CA MET A 79 5.52 -3.49 -9.81
C MET A 79 7.05 -3.54 -9.74
N ALA A 80 7.63 -3.38 -8.55
CA ALA A 80 9.07 -3.41 -8.36
C ALA A 80 9.66 -4.76 -8.82
N ILE A 81 9.07 -5.88 -8.39
CA ILE A 81 9.54 -7.24 -8.74
C ILE A 81 9.32 -7.52 -10.23
N THR A 82 8.09 -7.36 -10.72
CA THR A 82 7.75 -7.72 -12.12
C THR A 82 8.42 -6.82 -13.14
N GLY A 83 8.61 -5.54 -12.84
CA GLY A 83 9.28 -4.60 -13.74
C GLY A 83 10.80 -4.65 -13.70
N THR A 84 11.39 -5.28 -12.67
CA THR A 84 12.86 -5.49 -12.61
C THR A 84 13.34 -6.31 -13.80
N VAL A 85 12.61 -7.36 -14.19
CA VAL A 85 13.02 -8.24 -15.31
C VAL A 85 13.04 -7.50 -16.66
N PRO A 86 11.96 -6.80 -17.08
CA PRO A 86 11.98 -5.97 -18.28
C PRO A 86 13.09 -4.91 -18.28
N VAL A 87 13.34 -4.24 -17.15
CA VAL A 87 14.41 -3.24 -17.03
C VAL A 87 15.77 -3.89 -17.28
N LEU A 88 16.06 -5.03 -16.67
CA LEU A 88 17.32 -5.75 -16.88
C LEU A 88 17.46 -6.24 -18.32
N MET A 89 16.39 -6.73 -18.95
CA MET A 89 16.40 -7.15 -20.35
C MET A 89 16.67 -5.96 -21.29
N PHE A 90 16.01 -4.82 -21.05
CA PHE A 90 16.20 -3.60 -21.82
C PHE A 90 17.64 -3.10 -21.73
N LEU A 91 18.17 -2.98 -20.51
CA LEU A 91 19.57 -2.59 -20.31
C LEU A 91 20.49 -3.57 -21.04
N SER A 92 20.27 -4.87 -20.91
CA SER A 92 21.12 -5.89 -21.55
C SER A 92 21.12 -5.78 -23.08
N ALA A 93 20.00 -5.35 -23.67
CA ALA A 93 19.93 -5.02 -25.09
C ALA A 93 20.73 -3.76 -25.42
N VAL A 94 20.58 -2.70 -24.63
CA VAL A 94 21.33 -1.43 -24.78
C VAL A 94 22.84 -1.63 -24.66
N ARG A 95 23.29 -2.52 -23.77
CA ARG A 95 24.72 -2.85 -23.57
C ARG A 95 25.43 -3.23 -24.87
N LYS A 96 24.73 -3.97 -25.74
CA LYS A 96 25.30 -4.43 -27.02
C LYS A 96 25.73 -3.28 -27.92
N TYR A 97 25.12 -2.10 -27.74
CA TYR A 97 25.38 -0.92 -28.55
C TYR A 97 26.35 0.07 -27.88
N LEU A 98 26.43 0.10 -26.55
CA LEU A 98 27.20 1.11 -25.81
C LEU A 98 28.67 0.73 -25.50
N TYR A 99 29.09 -0.51 -25.77
CA TYR A 99 30.48 -0.99 -25.53
C TYR A 99 31.07 -0.59 -24.16
N LEU A 100 30.24 -0.63 -23.11
CA LEU A 100 30.66 -0.24 -21.78
C LEU A 100 31.49 -1.34 -21.11
N GLY A 101 32.56 -0.92 -20.43
CA GLY A 101 33.35 -1.80 -19.58
C GLY A 101 32.53 -2.43 -18.45
N PRO A 102 32.96 -3.58 -17.90
CA PRO A 102 32.17 -4.36 -16.93
C PRO A 102 31.85 -3.60 -15.64
N ILE A 103 32.71 -2.66 -15.21
CA ILE A 103 32.50 -1.84 -14.01
C ILE A 103 31.38 -0.82 -14.23
N PHE A 104 31.43 -0.07 -15.34
CA PHE A 104 30.39 0.89 -15.72
C PHE A 104 29.04 0.19 -15.92
N TRP A 105 29.06 -1.01 -16.47
CA TRP A 105 27.87 -1.83 -16.64
C TRP A 105 27.15 -2.16 -15.31
N GLY A 106 27.91 -2.56 -14.28
CA GLY A 106 27.34 -2.82 -12.95
C GLY A 106 26.74 -1.56 -12.32
N PHE A 107 27.41 -0.42 -12.49
CA PHE A 107 26.94 0.88 -12.03
C PHE A 107 25.61 1.27 -12.68
N GLU A 108 25.49 1.14 -14.00
CA GLU A 108 24.25 1.48 -14.72
C GLU A 108 23.07 0.60 -14.33
N ILE A 109 23.26 -0.70 -14.17
CA ILE A 109 22.21 -1.61 -13.68
C ILE A 109 21.71 -1.15 -12.31
N PHE A 110 22.63 -0.84 -11.40
CA PHE A 110 22.27 -0.42 -10.05
C PHE A 110 21.42 0.85 -10.04
N PHE A 111 21.83 1.90 -10.76
CA PHE A 111 21.07 3.15 -10.82
C PHE A 111 19.75 3.00 -11.56
N ALA A 112 19.70 2.22 -12.63
CA ALA A 112 18.47 1.95 -13.35
C ALA A 112 17.45 1.19 -12.49
N LEU A 113 17.88 0.24 -11.67
CA LEU A 113 17.01 -0.45 -10.72
C LEU A 113 16.49 0.49 -9.63
N ILE A 114 17.34 1.36 -9.08
CA ILE A 114 16.91 2.37 -8.10
C ILE A 114 15.87 3.31 -8.74
N LEU A 115 16.14 3.84 -9.93
CA LEU A 115 15.21 4.70 -10.67
C LEU A 115 13.88 4.00 -10.92
N TRP A 116 13.90 2.72 -11.31
CA TRP A 116 12.69 1.92 -11.48
C TRP A 116 11.89 1.82 -10.18
N TRP A 117 12.55 1.51 -9.06
CA TRP A 117 11.87 1.33 -7.78
C TRP A 117 11.30 2.65 -7.27
N VAL A 118 12.07 3.74 -7.34
CA VAL A 118 11.60 5.09 -6.98
C VAL A 118 10.42 5.51 -7.87
N GLY A 119 10.49 5.25 -9.18
CA GLY A 119 9.40 5.52 -10.12
C GLY A 119 8.14 4.73 -9.80
N ALA A 120 8.26 3.41 -9.54
CA ALA A 120 7.15 2.57 -9.13
C ALA A 120 6.52 3.07 -7.81
N LEU A 121 7.33 3.46 -6.83
CA LEU A 121 6.86 4.03 -5.58
C LEU A 121 6.10 5.34 -5.81
N ALA A 122 6.65 6.24 -6.63
CA ALA A 122 6.03 7.52 -6.96
C ALA A 122 4.65 7.33 -7.63
N ILE A 123 4.54 6.40 -8.58
CA ILE A 123 3.27 6.04 -9.23
C ILE A 123 2.25 5.54 -8.20
N VAL A 124 2.67 4.64 -7.32
CA VAL A 124 1.80 4.07 -6.29
C VAL A 124 1.34 5.14 -5.28
N LEU A 125 2.23 6.03 -4.85
CA LEU A 125 1.90 7.16 -3.98
C LEU A 125 0.95 8.13 -4.68
N TRP A 126 1.15 8.41 -5.96
CA TRP A 126 0.24 9.24 -6.74
C TRP A 126 -1.18 8.64 -6.79
N PHE A 127 -1.30 7.34 -7.08
CA PHE A 127 -2.59 6.65 -7.02
C PHE A 127 -3.19 6.61 -5.61
N TYR A 128 -2.35 6.48 -4.58
CA TYR A 128 -2.77 6.50 -3.19
C TYR A 128 -3.39 7.86 -2.83
N HIS A 129 -2.69 8.96 -3.11
CA HIS A 129 -3.14 10.32 -2.81
C HIS A 129 -4.38 10.72 -3.60
N ARG A 130 -4.43 10.39 -4.90
CA ARG A 130 -5.60 10.68 -5.74
C ARG A 130 -6.88 9.95 -5.29
N ARG A 131 -6.74 8.91 -4.48
CA ARG A 131 -7.84 8.11 -3.93
C ARG A 131 -7.92 8.18 -2.41
N GLN A 132 -7.40 9.24 -1.77
CA GLN A 132 -7.65 9.43 -0.34
C GLN A 132 -9.14 9.70 -0.12
N PRO A 133 -9.80 8.99 0.83
CA PRO A 133 -11.15 9.34 1.21
C PRO A 133 -11.16 10.75 1.81
N GLY A 134 -12.31 11.38 1.73
CA GLY A 134 -12.58 12.59 2.48
C GLY A 134 -12.52 12.36 3.99
N THR A 135 -12.66 13.44 4.75
CA THR A 135 -12.88 13.37 6.19
C THR A 135 -14.14 12.54 6.54
N LEU A 136 -14.28 12.11 7.80
CA LEU A 136 -15.48 11.37 8.24
C LEU A 136 -16.77 12.14 7.94
N ASP A 137 -16.72 13.47 8.07
CA ASP A 137 -17.84 14.36 7.82
C ASP A 137 -18.20 14.41 6.32
N GLU A 138 -17.20 14.49 5.43
CA GLU A 138 -17.40 14.42 3.98
C GLU A 138 -18.02 13.07 3.54
N GLU A 139 -17.57 11.96 4.13
CA GLU A 139 -18.13 10.64 3.84
C GLU A 139 -19.57 10.49 4.39
N PHE A 140 -19.87 11.13 5.52
CA PHE A 140 -21.23 11.19 6.06
C PHE A 140 -22.16 12.02 5.18
N GLU A 141 -21.74 13.23 4.78
CA GLU A 141 -22.51 14.10 3.88
C GLU A 141 -22.77 13.44 2.52
N TRP A 142 -21.77 12.74 1.99
CA TRP A 142 -21.95 11.93 0.78
C TRP A 142 -22.96 10.80 0.96
N ALA A 143 -22.98 10.16 2.13
CA ALA A 143 -23.90 9.07 2.42
C ALA A 143 -25.33 9.55 2.68
N SER A 144 -25.51 10.75 3.24
CA SER A 144 -26.83 11.34 3.49
C SER A 144 -27.52 11.88 2.24
N ASN A 145 -26.76 12.22 1.20
CA ASN A 145 -27.27 12.75 -0.07
C ASN A 145 -27.66 11.64 -1.09
N LYS A 146 -27.60 10.37 -0.69
CA LYS A 146 -27.95 9.21 -1.52
C LYS A 146 -29.24 8.56 -1.08
#